data_AF-A0A8H4A8V1-F1
#
_entry.id   AF-A0A8H4A8V1-F1
#
_cell.length_a   1.000
_cell.length_b   1.000
_cell.length_c   1.000
_cell.angle_alpha   90.00
_cell.angle_beta   90.00
_cell.angle_gamma   90.00
#
_symmetry.space_group_name_H-M   'P 1'
#
loop_
_entity.id
_entity.type
_entity.pdbx_description
1 polymer ?
#
loop_
_entity_poly.entity_id
_entity_poly.type
_entity_poly.pdbx_seq_one_letter_code
_entity_poly.pdbx_strand_id
1 'polypeptide(L)'
;MYAQDSIELLTKSGIDFKRHEDYGIDVEQFGELLISSGFVLMDDVKWISFHSGYDFGYLLKVLTCSPLPAEESKFFDQLRIYFPCIYDIKYLMKSIKNLKGGLQDIADDLQVARIGPQHQAGSDSLLTATTFFKMRQTFFDDKIDDQKYLGYLYGLGPNVSNLTIGTPTITNNVTITSSASSSSENNGASPVSTTMPLSSTSTASTPNSNSTITNGKINSLSREVITVNSNSSSTNTNTNGTTTPINNN
;
A
#
# COMPACT_ATOMS: atom_id res chain seq x y z
N MET A 1 -6.01 -10.68 17.66
CA MET A 1 -5.27 -11.83 17.11
C MET A 1 -4.09 -11.29 16.33
N TYR A 2 -2.90 -11.83 16.52
CA TYR A 2 -1.67 -11.40 15.83
C TYR A 2 -0.83 -12.63 15.47
N ALA A 3 0.04 -12.50 14.47
CA ALA A 3 1.06 -13.51 14.19
C ALA A 3 2.26 -13.29 15.13
N GLN A 4 2.70 -14.37 15.79
CA GLN A 4 3.75 -14.29 16.80
C GLN A 4 5.07 -13.75 16.21
N ASP A 5 5.48 -14.28 15.06
CA ASP A 5 6.69 -13.85 14.35
C ASP A 5 6.68 -12.36 14.02
N SER A 6 5.50 -11.79 13.72
CA SER A 6 5.35 -10.36 13.44
C SER A 6 5.55 -9.52 14.69
N ILE A 7 5.02 -9.94 15.85
CA ILE A 7 5.23 -9.24 17.12
C ILE A 7 6.69 -9.27 17.51
N GLU A 8 7.35 -10.41 17.36
CA GLU A 8 8.78 -10.54 17.67
C GLU A 8 9.65 -9.67 16.75
N LEU A 9 9.35 -9.65 15.45
CA LEU A 9 10.03 -8.78 14.49
C LEU A 9 9.85 -7.32 14.88
N LEU A 10 8.61 -6.86 15.09
CA LEU A 10 8.32 -5.47 15.43
C LEU A 10 8.94 -5.05 16.77
N THR A 11 8.97 -5.95 17.75
CA THR A 11 9.66 -5.71 19.04
C THR A 11 11.16 -5.50 18.81
N LYS A 12 11.80 -6.36 18.01
CA LYS A 12 13.22 -6.22 17.63
C LYS A 12 13.50 -4.95 16.84
N SER A 13 12.52 -4.49 16.06
CA SER A 13 12.57 -3.22 15.33
C SER A 13 12.30 -1.98 16.20
N GLY A 14 12.06 -2.17 17.50
CA GLY A 14 11.94 -1.09 18.48
C GLY A 14 10.52 -0.57 18.69
N ILE A 15 9.48 -1.32 18.30
CA ILE A 15 8.10 -1.00 18.65
C ILE A 15 7.86 -1.26 20.14
N ASP A 16 7.46 -0.22 20.86
CA ASP A 16 7.09 -0.29 22.27
C ASP A 16 5.59 -0.61 22.42
N PHE A 17 5.28 -1.91 22.45
CA PHE A 17 3.89 -2.37 22.58
C PHE A 17 3.22 -1.91 23.88
N LYS A 18 3.98 -1.70 24.96
CA LYS A 18 3.40 -1.22 26.22
C LYS A 18 2.95 0.22 26.09
N ARG A 19 3.76 1.06 25.45
CA ARG A 19 3.37 2.44 25.13
C ARG A 19 2.18 2.50 24.17
N HIS A 20 2.09 1.59 23.20
CA HIS A 20 0.92 1.49 22.33
C HIS A 20 -0.36 1.09 23.08
N GLU A 21 -0.25 0.24 24.11
CA GLU A 21 -1.38 -0.11 24.98
C GLU A 21 -1.84 1.10 25.82
N ASP A 22 -0.89 1.83 26.40
CA ASP A 22 -1.20 2.91 27.34
C ASP A 22 -1.55 4.25 26.65
N TYR A 23 -0.96 4.52 25.48
CA TYR A 23 -1.02 5.81 24.77
C TYR A 23 -1.24 5.66 23.26
N GLY A 24 -1.77 4.52 22.81
CA GLY A 24 -2.09 4.28 21.41
C GLY A 24 -3.07 5.31 20.86
N ILE A 25 -2.90 5.66 19.59
CA ILE A 25 -3.85 6.54 18.89
C ILE A 25 -5.15 5.77 18.67
N ASP A 26 -6.28 6.39 19.05
CA ASP A 26 -7.60 5.87 18.71
C ASP A 26 -7.80 5.90 17.19
N VAL A 27 -8.10 4.73 16.62
CA VAL A 27 -8.16 4.56 15.17
C VAL A 27 -9.36 5.26 14.54
N GLU A 28 -10.48 5.38 15.26
CA GLU A 28 -11.68 6.06 14.77
C GLU A 28 -11.45 7.57 14.76
N GLN A 29 -10.87 8.11 15.84
CA GLN A 29 -10.46 9.51 15.91
C GLN A 29 -9.44 9.86 14.82
N PHE A 30 -8.45 8.99 14.58
CA PHE A 30 -7.51 9.18 13.48
C PHE A 30 -8.21 9.20 12.12
N GLY A 31 -9.18 8.30 11.90
CA GLY A 31 -9.99 8.26 10.68
C GLY A 31 -10.77 9.55 10.45
N GLU A 32 -11.45 10.07 11.48
CA GLU A 32 -12.18 11.34 11.43
C GLU A 32 -11.28 12.52 11.00
N LEU A 33 -10.12 12.63 11.63
CA LEU A 33 -9.15 13.69 11.33
C LEU A 33 -8.55 13.51 9.94
N LEU A 34 -8.29 12.28 9.51
CA LEU A 34 -7.74 12.00 8.18
C LEU A 34 -8.73 12.40 7.08
N ILE A 35 -10.03 12.11 7.23
CA ILE A 35 -11.07 12.48 6.25
C ILE A 35 -11.11 14.00 6.03
N SER A 36 -10.97 14.79 7.09
CA SER A 36 -11.06 16.26 7.03
C SER A 36 -9.73 16.96 6.78
N SER A 37 -8.63 16.21 6.66
CA SER A 37 -7.27 16.76 6.50
C SER A 37 -6.94 17.29 5.10
N GLY A 38 -7.65 16.83 4.08
CA GLY A 38 -7.32 17.06 2.67
C GLY A 38 -6.28 16.10 2.09
N PHE A 39 -5.87 15.04 2.81
CA PHE A 39 -4.97 14.00 2.27
C PHE A 39 -5.69 12.87 1.51
N VAL A 40 -7.00 12.72 1.74
CA VAL A 40 -7.85 11.72 1.09
C VAL A 40 -8.99 12.44 0.38
N LEU A 41 -9.65 11.76 -0.58
CA LEU A 41 -10.76 12.29 -1.38
C LEU A 41 -10.37 13.46 -2.30
N MET A 42 -9.07 13.67 -2.53
CA MET A 42 -8.52 14.78 -3.31
C MET A 42 -7.74 14.26 -4.53
N ASP A 43 -8.09 14.75 -5.72
CA ASP A 43 -7.48 14.33 -7.00
C ASP A 43 -6.06 14.86 -7.21
N ASP A 44 -5.69 15.93 -6.52
CA ASP A 44 -4.36 16.56 -6.59
C ASP A 44 -3.34 15.93 -5.63
N VAL A 45 -3.79 15.07 -4.70
CA VAL A 45 -2.92 14.34 -3.79
C VAL A 45 -2.45 13.03 -4.41
N LYS A 46 -1.13 12.88 -4.53
CA LYS A 46 -0.49 11.66 -5.05
C LYS A 46 0.10 10.83 -3.92
N TRP A 47 -0.46 9.65 -3.70
CA TRP A 47 0.03 8.67 -2.75
C TRP A 47 1.14 7.81 -3.36
N ILE A 48 2.25 7.69 -2.64
CA ILE A 48 3.40 6.87 -3.04
C ILE A 48 3.56 5.78 -2.00
N SER A 49 3.67 4.53 -2.45
CA SER A 49 3.67 3.36 -1.57
C SER A 49 4.59 2.25 -2.09
N PHE A 50 4.75 1.18 -1.32
CA PHE A 50 5.52 0.00 -1.72
C PHE A 50 4.82 -1.28 -1.27
N HIS A 51 4.41 -2.14 -2.21
CA HIS A 51 3.76 -3.43 -1.92
C HIS A 51 2.52 -3.31 -1.03
N SER A 52 1.66 -2.37 -1.41
CA SER A 52 0.80 -1.66 -0.47
C SER A 52 -0.65 -2.16 -0.37
N GLY A 53 -0.92 -3.38 -0.84
CA GLY A 53 -2.27 -3.96 -0.79
C GLY A 53 -2.86 -3.97 0.63
N TYR A 54 -2.09 -4.45 1.60
CA TYR A 54 -2.51 -4.45 3.00
C TYR A 54 -2.55 -3.03 3.60
N ASP A 55 -1.59 -2.17 3.26
CA ASP A 55 -1.52 -0.80 3.78
C ASP A 55 -2.80 -0.01 3.47
N PHE A 56 -3.20 -0.04 2.19
CA PHE A 56 -4.45 0.59 1.76
C PHE A 56 -5.69 -0.15 2.26
N GLY A 57 -5.64 -1.47 2.43
CA GLY A 57 -6.69 -2.22 3.11
C GLY A 57 -6.94 -1.73 4.54
N TYR A 58 -5.88 -1.50 5.32
CA TYR A 58 -6.01 -0.97 6.68
C TYR A 58 -6.51 0.47 6.68
N LEU A 59 -5.98 1.35 5.83
CA LEU A 59 -6.46 2.74 5.74
C LEU A 59 -7.93 2.81 5.31
N LEU A 60 -8.33 2.01 4.32
CA LEU A 60 -9.72 2.00 3.86
C LEU A 60 -10.66 1.47 4.95
N LYS A 61 -10.25 0.42 5.69
CA LYS A 61 -11.00 -0.07 6.86
C LYS A 61 -11.18 1.03 7.92
N VAL A 62 -10.13 1.80 8.20
CA VAL A 62 -10.20 2.92 9.15
C VAL A 62 -11.14 4.02 8.65
N LEU A 63 -11.01 4.45 7.40
CA LEU A 63 -11.79 5.55 6.81
C LEU A 63 -13.28 5.21 6.66
N THR A 64 -13.61 3.93 6.51
CA THR A 64 -14.98 3.47 6.23
C THR A 64 -15.67 2.89 7.47
N CYS A 65 -14.91 2.69 8.55
CA CYS A 65 -15.36 2.05 9.78
C CYS A 65 -16.13 0.74 9.54
N SER A 66 -15.79 0.01 8.47
CA SER A 66 -16.55 -1.13 7.96
C SER A 66 -15.62 -2.27 7.56
N PRO A 67 -16.11 -3.53 7.52
CA PRO A 67 -15.40 -4.61 6.87
C PRO A 67 -15.08 -4.24 5.41
N LEU A 68 -13.91 -4.68 4.93
CA LEU A 68 -13.53 -4.48 3.53
C LEU A 68 -14.52 -5.21 2.61
N PRO A 69 -14.76 -4.68 1.39
CA PRO A 69 -15.60 -5.37 0.41
C PRO A 69 -15.11 -6.80 0.15
N ALA A 70 -16.05 -7.75 0.07
CA ALA A 70 -15.74 -9.16 -0.20
C ALA A 70 -15.24 -9.39 -1.63
N GLU A 71 -15.68 -8.55 -2.57
CA GLU A 71 -15.25 -8.58 -3.96
C GLU A 71 -14.10 -7.59 -4.20
N GLU A 72 -13.03 -8.05 -4.84
CA GLU A 72 -11.85 -7.24 -5.15
C GLU A 72 -12.18 -6.02 -6.02
N SER A 73 -13.10 -6.16 -6.98
CA SER A 73 -13.57 -5.05 -7.81
C SER A 73 -14.19 -3.93 -6.97
N LYS A 74 -15.01 -4.29 -5.97
CA LYS A 74 -15.64 -3.36 -5.04
C LYS A 74 -14.64 -2.71 -4.09
N PHE A 75 -13.60 -3.44 -3.71
CA PHE A 75 -12.48 -2.85 -2.99
C PHE A 75 -11.82 -1.74 -3.81
N PHE A 76 -11.52 -1.98 -5.10
CA PHE A 76 -10.93 -0.96 -5.96
C PHE A 76 -11.87 0.22 -6.28
N ASP A 77 -13.18 -0.04 -6.45
CA ASP A 77 -14.18 1.02 -6.62
C ASP A 77 -14.12 1.99 -5.42
N GLN A 78 -14.07 1.45 -4.21
CA GLN A 78 -14.03 2.25 -2.99
C GLN A 78 -12.65 2.89 -2.78
N LEU A 79 -11.56 2.17 -3.04
CA LEU A 79 -10.20 2.68 -2.91
C LEU A 79 -10.00 3.95 -3.75
N ARG A 80 -10.50 3.95 -5.00
CA ARG A 80 -10.38 5.10 -5.93
C ARG A 80 -11.12 6.35 -5.45
N ILE A 81 -12.16 6.20 -4.64
CA ILE A 81 -12.86 7.34 -4.04
C ILE A 81 -11.93 8.04 -3.04
N TYR A 82 -11.35 7.28 -2.12
CA TYR A 82 -10.51 7.83 -1.04
C TYR A 82 -9.09 8.19 -1.48
N PHE A 83 -8.55 7.45 -2.44
CA PHE A 83 -7.17 7.58 -2.92
C PHE A 83 -7.14 7.58 -4.46
N PRO A 84 -7.52 8.71 -5.10
CA PRO A 84 -7.65 8.76 -6.55
C PRO A 84 -6.33 8.51 -7.29
N CYS A 85 -5.22 8.92 -6.69
CA CYS A 85 -3.89 8.85 -7.30
C CYS A 85 -2.92 8.06 -6.42
N ILE A 86 -2.64 6.80 -6.78
CA ILE A 86 -1.66 5.93 -6.11
C ILE A 86 -0.59 5.48 -7.11
N TYR A 87 0.68 5.54 -6.71
CA TYR A 87 1.76 4.79 -7.35
C TYR A 87 2.41 3.82 -6.36
N ASP A 88 2.23 2.53 -6.61
CA ASP A 88 2.95 1.48 -5.87
C ASP A 88 4.29 1.21 -6.55
N ILE A 89 5.38 1.59 -5.89
CA ILE A 89 6.75 1.40 -6.39
C ILE A 89 6.95 -0.04 -6.86
N LYS A 90 6.52 -1.03 -6.09
CA LYS A 90 6.73 -2.45 -6.43
C LYS A 90 6.02 -2.85 -7.73
N TYR A 91 4.89 -2.20 -8.03
CA TYR A 91 4.24 -2.37 -9.33
C TYR A 91 5.03 -1.68 -10.46
N LEU A 92 5.53 -0.46 -10.24
CA LEU A 92 6.38 0.26 -11.22
C LEU A 92 7.62 -0.55 -11.61
N MET A 93 8.25 -1.22 -10.63
CA MET A 93 9.45 -2.05 -10.85
C MET A 93 9.25 -3.15 -11.89
N LYS A 94 8.02 -3.62 -12.14
CA LYS A 94 7.74 -4.64 -13.16
C LYS A 94 8.18 -4.22 -14.57
N SER A 95 8.31 -2.91 -14.81
CA SER A 95 8.78 -2.37 -16.09
C SER A 95 10.31 -2.16 -16.13
N ILE A 96 11.03 -2.45 -15.06
CA ILE A 96 12.47 -2.22 -14.90
C ILE A 96 13.17 -3.59 -14.79
N LYS A 97 13.87 -4.01 -15.85
CA LYS A 97 14.39 -5.39 -15.99
C LYS A 97 15.34 -5.83 -14.86
N ASN A 98 16.10 -4.90 -14.29
CA ASN A 98 17.21 -5.21 -13.39
C ASN A 98 16.90 -4.91 -11.91
N LEU A 99 15.66 -4.53 -11.59
CA LEU A 99 15.31 -4.08 -10.25
C LEU A 99 14.35 -5.10 -9.61
N LYS A 100 14.76 -5.75 -8.53
CA LYS A 100 14.03 -6.81 -7.84
C LYS A 100 14.27 -6.72 -6.33
N GLY A 101 13.44 -7.39 -5.54
CA GLY A 101 13.60 -7.47 -4.09
C GLY A 101 12.59 -6.66 -3.30
N GLY A 102 12.93 -6.38 -2.04
CA GLY A 102 12.19 -5.53 -1.11
C GLY A 102 12.60 -4.07 -1.19
N LEU A 103 11.96 -3.23 -0.37
CA LEU A 103 12.20 -1.78 -0.34
C LEU A 103 13.67 -1.44 -0.07
N GLN A 104 14.31 -2.17 0.84
CA GLN A 104 15.72 -1.93 1.19
C GLN A 104 16.65 -2.25 0.01
N ASP A 105 16.46 -3.38 -0.66
CA ASP A 105 17.30 -3.80 -1.78
C ASP A 105 17.32 -2.73 -2.90
N ILE A 106 16.15 -2.16 -3.18
CA ILE A 106 15.98 -1.13 -4.21
C ILE A 106 16.61 0.19 -3.78
N ALA A 107 16.46 0.55 -2.50
CA ALA A 107 17.09 1.74 -1.97
C ALA A 107 18.62 1.62 -2.08
N ASP A 108 19.18 0.45 -1.77
CA ASP A 108 20.62 0.19 -1.88
C ASP A 108 21.09 0.25 -3.35
N ASP A 109 20.36 -0.38 -4.28
CA ASP A 109 20.64 -0.33 -5.73
C ASP A 109 20.62 1.10 -6.28
N LEU A 110 19.70 1.95 -5.76
CA LEU A 110 19.58 3.35 -6.15
C LEU A 110 20.43 4.30 -5.32
N GLN A 111 21.25 3.77 -4.41
CA GLN A 111 22.12 4.52 -3.50
C GLN A 111 21.37 5.55 -2.65
N VAL A 112 20.18 5.18 -2.18
CA VAL A 112 19.33 5.96 -1.29
C VAL A 112 19.57 5.52 0.14
N ALA A 113 20.13 6.41 0.96
CA ALA A 113 20.38 6.12 2.37
C ALA A 113 19.08 6.17 3.19
N ARG A 114 18.89 5.17 4.06
CA ARG A 114 17.82 5.14 5.05
C ARG A 114 18.08 6.14 6.17
N ILE A 115 17.01 6.81 6.62
CA ILE A 115 17.00 7.66 7.82
C ILE A 115 15.97 7.08 8.80
N GLY A 116 16.44 6.68 9.98
CA GLY A 116 15.62 6.08 11.02
C GLY A 116 15.62 4.54 11.04
N PRO A 117 14.93 3.93 12.01
CA PRO A 117 14.96 2.49 12.23
C PRO A 117 14.27 1.72 11.10
N GLN A 118 14.85 0.61 10.64
CA GLN A 118 14.22 -0.26 9.64
C GLN A 118 13.00 -0.96 10.24
N HIS A 119 11.97 -1.20 9.41
CA HIS A 119 10.70 -1.84 9.81
C HIS A 119 9.85 -1.00 10.77
N GLN A 120 9.99 0.33 10.71
CA GLN A 120 9.03 1.27 11.30
C GLN A 120 8.43 2.15 10.20
N ALA A 121 7.11 2.34 10.26
CA ALA A 121 6.35 3.00 9.19
C ALA A 121 6.87 4.41 8.83
N GLY A 122 7.36 5.19 9.80
CA GLY A 122 7.94 6.51 9.53
C GLY A 122 9.22 6.45 8.70
N SER A 123 10.17 5.59 9.09
CA SER A 123 11.43 5.39 8.35
C SER A 123 11.18 4.75 6.98
N ASP A 124 10.29 3.75 6.92
CA ASP A 124 9.95 3.06 5.67
C ASP A 124 9.19 3.98 4.70
N SER A 125 8.29 4.84 5.17
CA SER A 125 7.59 5.83 4.31
C SER A 125 8.54 6.90 3.77
N LEU A 126 9.49 7.37 4.57
CA LEU A 126 10.53 8.30 4.09
C LEU A 126 11.42 7.63 3.04
N LEU A 127 11.86 6.39 3.28
CA LEU A 127 12.65 5.63 2.31
C LEU A 127 11.85 5.35 1.03
N THR A 128 10.57 5.05 1.15
CA THR A 128 9.65 4.86 0.02
C THR A 128 9.60 6.12 -0.84
N ALA A 129 9.37 7.29 -0.23
CA ALA A 129 9.29 8.55 -0.96
C ALA A 129 10.61 8.91 -1.66
N THR A 130 11.74 8.84 -0.95
CA THR A 130 13.06 9.17 -1.54
C THR A 130 13.43 8.21 -2.67
N THR A 131 13.18 6.91 -2.48
CA THR A 131 13.39 5.87 -3.49
C THR A 131 12.51 6.11 -4.72
N PHE A 132 11.24 6.48 -4.55
CA PHE A 132 10.35 6.79 -5.66
C PHE A 132 10.89 7.93 -6.53
N PHE A 133 11.27 9.06 -5.92
CA PHE A 133 11.77 10.19 -6.69
C PHE A 133 13.08 9.87 -7.42
N LYS A 134 13.99 9.11 -6.77
CA LYS A 134 15.22 8.64 -7.40
C LYS A 134 14.95 7.69 -8.57
N MET A 135 14.02 6.75 -8.38
CA MET A 135 13.59 5.80 -9.42
C MET A 135 12.93 6.52 -10.60
N ARG A 136 12.06 7.50 -10.32
CA ARG A 136 11.39 8.32 -11.33
C ARG A 136 12.39 9.08 -12.21
N GLN A 137 13.39 9.70 -11.58
CA GLN A 137 14.45 10.40 -12.31
C GLN A 137 15.29 9.42 -13.16
N THR A 138 15.59 8.23 -12.64
CA THR A 138 16.55 7.30 -13.25
C THR A 138 15.96 6.47 -14.39
N PHE A 139 14.68 6.06 -14.29
CA PHE A 139 14.08 5.09 -15.21
C PHE A 139 12.85 5.59 -15.96
N PHE A 140 12.33 6.77 -15.61
CA PHE A 140 11.08 7.30 -16.16
C PHE A 140 11.20 8.72 -16.71
N ASP A 141 12.42 9.23 -16.96
CA ASP A 141 12.65 10.59 -17.49
C ASP A 141 11.85 11.67 -16.73
N ASP A 142 11.80 11.54 -15.39
CA ASP A 142 11.03 12.38 -14.47
C ASP A 142 9.49 12.40 -14.66
N LYS A 143 8.95 11.51 -15.50
CA LYS A 143 7.51 11.43 -15.81
C LYS A 143 6.97 10.00 -15.79
N ILE A 144 6.03 9.73 -14.89
CA ILE A 144 5.32 8.45 -14.82
C ILE A 144 4.07 8.51 -15.71
N ASP A 145 3.83 7.42 -16.45
CA ASP A 145 2.64 7.26 -17.28
C ASP A 145 1.43 6.80 -16.45
N ASP A 146 0.47 7.72 -16.26
CA ASP A 146 -0.72 7.46 -15.46
C ASP A 146 -1.59 6.33 -16.04
N GLN A 147 -1.66 6.19 -17.37
CA GLN A 147 -2.46 5.14 -18.00
C GLN A 147 -1.97 3.73 -17.62
N LYS A 148 -0.67 3.62 -17.34
CA LYS A 148 -0.01 2.35 -17.07
C LYS A 148 0.16 2.05 -15.58
N TYR A 149 0.35 3.07 -14.75
CA TYR A 149 0.80 2.89 -13.37
C TYR A 149 -0.15 3.45 -12.31
N LEU A 150 -1.04 4.38 -12.65
CA LEU A 150 -1.91 5.03 -11.66
C LEU A 150 -2.95 4.05 -11.11
N GLY A 151 -3.03 3.96 -9.78
CA GLY A 151 -4.06 3.18 -9.07
C GLY A 151 -3.84 1.67 -9.08
N TYR A 152 -2.72 1.18 -9.60
CA TYR A 152 -2.38 -0.25 -9.57
C TYR A 152 -1.58 -0.60 -8.31
N LEU A 153 -2.05 -1.61 -7.57
CA LEU A 153 -1.38 -2.16 -6.40
C LEU A 153 -0.66 -3.47 -6.75
N TYR A 154 0.54 -3.67 -6.24
CA TYR A 154 1.26 -4.90 -6.51
C TYR A 154 0.53 -6.12 -5.91
N GLY A 155 0.35 -7.17 -6.73
CA GLY A 155 -0.27 -8.43 -6.30
C GLY A 155 -1.80 -8.45 -6.34
N LEU A 156 -2.45 -7.35 -6.74
CA LEU A 156 -3.90 -7.22 -6.86
C LEU A 156 -4.30 -6.71 -8.26
N GLY A 157 -5.55 -6.94 -8.64
CA GLY A 157 -6.20 -6.46 -9.85
C GLY A 157 -6.27 -7.46 -11.01
N PRO A 158 -6.94 -7.09 -12.11
CA PRO A 158 -7.23 -7.99 -13.24
C PRO A 158 -5.98 -8.49 -13.99
N ASN A 159 -4.82 -7.89 -13.78
CA ASN A 159 -3.56 -8.26 -14.43
C ASN A 159 -2.70 -9.27 -13.64
N VAL A 160 -3.24 -9.86 -12.57
CA VAL A 160 -2.52 -10.83 -11.73
C VAL A 160 -2.52 -12.25 -12.35
N SER A 161 -3.44 -12.56 -13.27
CA SER A 161 -3.68 -13.92 -13.78
C SER A 161 -2.80 -14.39 -14.96
N ASN A 162 -1.96 -13.53 -15.57
CA ASN A 162 -1.19 -13.88 -16.78
C ASN A 162 0.31 -14.12 -16.59
N LEU A 163 0.79 -14.44 -15.40
CA LEU A 163 2.23 -14.62 -15.15
C LEU A 163 2.54 -15.96 -14.47
N THR A 164 2.25 -17.05 -15.17
CA THR A 164 2.89 -18.35 -14.90
C THR A 164 4.36 -18.24 -15.32
N ILE A 165 5.26 -18.53 -14.37
CA ILE A 165 6.69 -18.72 -14.57
C ILE A 165 6.91 -19.66 -15.76
N GLY A 166 7.66 -19.18 -16.76
CA GLY A 166 7.91 -19.92 -17.99
C GLY A 166 8.63 -21.24 -17.74
N THR A 167 7.92 -22.34 -17.94
CA THR A 167 8.51 -23.65 -18.21
C THR A 167 8.97 -23.66 -19.68
N PRO A 168 10.23 -24.04 -20.00
CA PRO A 168 10.70 -24.00 -21.38
C PRO A 168 10.06 -25.15 -22.18
N THR A 169 9.17 -24.83 -23.12
CA THR A 169 8.64 -25.79 -24.08
C THR A 169 9.67 -25.99 -25.20
N ILE A 170 10.34 -27.14 -25.19
CA ILE A 170 11.14 -27.61 -26.33
C ILE A 170 10.17 -27.86 -27.49
N THR A 171 10.33 -27.07 -28.56
CA THR A 171 9.58 -27.22 -29.81
C THR A 171 10.34 -28.17 -30.73
N ASN A 172 9.84 -29.38 -30.94
CA ASN A 172 10.28 -30.25 -32.03
C ASN A 172 9.14 -30.40 -33.04
N ASN A 173 9.29 -29.72 -34.18
CA ASN A 173 8.45 -29.89 -35.36
C ASN A 173 8.79 -31.21 -36.07
N VAL A 174 7.83 -32.13 -36.20
CA VAL A 174 7.82 -33.12 -37.29
C VAL A 174 6.39 -33.23 -37.82
N THR A 175 6.24 -32.93 -39.11
CA THR A 175 5.02 -33.13 -39.91
C THR A 175 5.04 -34.52 -40.51
N ILE A 176 4.00 -35.35 -40.31
CA ILE A 176 3.66 -36.46 -41.21
C ILE A 176 2.14 -36.57 -41.38
N THR A 177 1.76 -36.69 -42.64
CA THR A 177 0.45 -36.77 -43.27
C THR A 177 -0.23 -38.15 -43.14
N SER A 178 -1.56 -38.12 -43.30
CA SER A 178 -2.45 -39.08 -43.98
C SER A 178 -3.08 -40.30 -43.26
N SER A 179 -4.40 -40.40 -43.51
CA SER A 179 -5.23 -41.58 -43.80
C SER A 179 -5.95 -42.35 -42.67
N ALA A 180 -7.29 -42.17 -42.71
CA ALA A 180 -8.33 -43.18 -42.91
C ALA A 180 -8.77 -44.16 -41.80
N SER A 181 -10.09 -44.42 -41.86
CA SER A 181 -10.90 -45.58 -41.40
C SER A 181 -11.21 -45.71 -39.91
N SER A 182 -12.49 -45.52 -39.54
CA SER A 182 -13.48 -46.57 -39.15
C SER A 182 -13.50 -46.74 -37.62
N SER A 183 -14.59 -46.87 -36.88
CA SER A 183 -16.02 -47.13 -37.11
C SER A 183 -16.70 -47.01 -35.72
N SER A 184 -18.01 -46.72 -35.69
CA SER A 184 -19.08 -47.25 -34.79
C SER A 184 -18.76 -47.51 -33.30
N GLU A 185 -19.57 -47.18 -32.28
CA GLU A 185 -21.03 -47.21 -32.17
C GLU A 185 -21.45 -46.80 -30.73
N ASN A 186 -22.69 -46.33 -30.59
CA ASN A 186 -23.65 -46.51 -29.48
C ASN A 186 -23.46 -45.92 -28.06
N ASN A 187 -24.27 -44.89 -27.80
CA ASN A 187 -25.40 -44.83 -26.84
C ASN A 187 -25.32 -45.52 -25.45
N GLY A 188 -25.53 -44.69 -24.41
CA GLY A 188 -26.68 -44.89 -23.50
C GLY A 188 -26.41 -45.14 -22.00
N ALA A 189 -27.15 -44.37 -21.20
CA ALA A 189 -27.70 -44.68 -19.86
C ALA A 189 -26.89 -44.35 -18.56
N SER A 190 -27.59 -43.66 -17.66
CA SER A 190 -27.29 -43.38 -16.24
C SER A 190 -27.36 -44.62 -15.35
N PRO A 191 -26.97 -44.57 -14.05
CA PRO A 191 -27.98 -44.30 -13.00
C PRO A 191 -27.49 -43.61 -11.67
N VAL A 192 -28.40 -42.81 -11.08
CA VAL A 192 -28.94 -42.81 -9.68
C VAL A 192 -28.04 -42.89 -8.42
N SER A 193 -28.16 -41.83 -7.58
CA SER A 193 -28.38 -41.73 -6.10
C SER A 193 -27.36 -42.37 -5.11
N THR A 194 -26.98 -41.74 -3.97
CA THR A 194 -27.77 -41.78 -2.70
C THR A 194 -27.11 -40.94 -1.55
N THR A 195 -27.89 -39.98 -1.01
CA THR A 195 -28.04 -39.43 0.38
C THR A 195 -26.86 -39.14 1.35
N MET A 196 -26.78 -37.87 1.83
CA MET A 196 -27.09 -37.29 3.19
C MET A 196 -26.59 -38.00 4.49
N PRO A 197 -26.40 -37.33 5.65
CA PRO A 197 -27.15 -36.13 6.10
C PRO A 197 -26.41 -35.03 6.91
N LEU A 198 -27.23 -33.99 7.13
CA LEU A 198 -27.17 -32.73 7.88
C LEU A 198 -27.56 -32.89 9.38
N SER A 199 -27.14 -31.96 10.26
CA SER A 199 -27.88 -31.30 11.39
C SER A 199 -26.88 -30.81 12.47
N SER A 200 -27.07 -29.74 13.27
CA SER A 200 -28.12 -28.74 13.57
C SER A 200 -27.47 -27.66 14.49
N THR A 201 -27.61 -26.35 14.30
CA THR A 201 -28.65 -25.37 14.72
C THR A 201 -28.77 -25.02 16.22
N SER A 202 -28.60 -23.72 16.55
CA SER A 202 -29.42 -22.86 17.46
C SER A 202 -28.83 -21.42 17.44
N THR A 203 -29.49 -20.35 16.94
CA THR A 203 -30.55 -19.46 17.50
C THR A 203 -30.28 -18.98 18.93
N ALA A 204 -30.41 -17.72 19.38
CA ALA A 204 -30.76 -16.41 18.84
C ALA A 204 -30.61 -15.39 20.01
N SER A 205 -30.39 -14.08 19.76
CA SER A 205 -31.09 -12.95 20.42
C SER A 205 -30.33 -11.62 20.31
N THR A 206 -31.01 -10.62 19.75
CA THR A 206 -30.74 -9.18 19.78
C THR A 206 -31.15 -8.56 21.13
N PRO A 207 -30.63 -7.36 21.45
CA PRO A 207 -31.49 -6.33 22.01
C PRO A 207 -31.42 -5.01 21.24
N ASN A 208 -32.61 -4.47 21.03
CA ASN A 208 -32.94 -3.17 20.48
C ASN A 208 -32.71 -2.10 21.57
N SER A 209 -32.07 -0.97 21.24
CA SER A 209 -31.99 0.20 22.12
C SER A 209 -32.22 1.48 21.31
N ASN A 210 -33.44 2.01 21.41
CA ASN A 210 -33.77 3.37 21.03
C ASN A 210 -32.99 4.35 21.94
N SER A 211 -32.30 5.32 21.35
CA SER A 211 -31.88 6.52 22.07
C SER A 211 -32.28 7.79 21.31
N THR A 212 -32.87 8.68 22.09
CA THR A 212 -33.58 9.89 21.73
C THR A 212 -32.63 10.99 21.28
N ILE A 213 -32.96 11.64 20.16
CA ILE A 213 -32.33 12.88 19.69
C ILE A 213 -32.64 14.00 20.69
N THR A 214 -31.60 14.59 21.27
CA THR A 214 -31.69 15.88 21.97
C THR A 214 -30.74 16.88 21.32
N ASN A 215 -31.32 18.00 20.88
CA ASN A 215 -30.62 19.14 20.29
C ASN A 215 -29.73 19.82 21.34
N GLY A 216 -28.40 19.74 21.15
CA GLY A 216 -27.40 20.46 21.91
C GLY A 216 -26.67 21.48 21.04
N LYS A 217 -26.65 22.73 21.51
CA LYS A 217 -26.16 23.95 20.85
C LYS A 217 -24.78 23.85 20.20
N ILE A 218 -24.71 24.40 18.99
CA ILE A 218 -23.51 24.72 18.22
C ILE A 218 -22.83 25.92 18.88
N ASN A 219 -21.61 25.76 19.40
CA ASN A 219 -20.76 26.89 19.78
C ASN A 219 -19.67 27.07 18.72
N SER A 220 -19.80 28.18 17.98
CA SER A 220 -18.80 28.74 17.10
C SER A 220 -17.54 29.08 17.90
N LEU A 221 -16.41 28.44 17.55
CA LEU A 221 -15.09 28.89 17.94
C LEU A 221 -14.35 29.37 16.70
N SER A 222 -14.04 30.66 16.73
CA SER A 222 -13.39 31.45 15.71
C SER A 222 -12.01 30.92 15.36
N ARG A 223 -11.69 30.89 14.06
CA ARG A 223 -10.37 30.58 13.50
C ARG A 223 -9.33 31.60 13.97
N GLU A 224 -8.31 31.15 14.68
CA GLU A 224 -7.05 31.90 14.78
C GLU A 224 -6.17 31.55 13.58
N VAL A 225 -5.85 32.58 12.80
CA VAL A 225 -4.96 32.53 11.64
C VAL A 225 -3.53 32.60 12.14
N ILE A 226 -2.77 31.51 12.01
CA ILE A 226 -1.31 31.55 12.19
C ILE A 226 -0.68 32.01 10.88
N THR A 227 -0.31 33.29 10.81
CA THR A 227 0.51 33.85 9.73
C THR A 227 1.97 33.46 9.95
N VAL A 228 2.52 32.59 9.10
CA VAL A 228 3.97 32.33 9.04
C VAL A 228 4.60 33.43 8.20
N ASN A 229 5.28 34.35 8.87
CA ASN A 229 5.97 35.47 8.23
C ASN A 229 7.21 34.95 7.49
N SER A 230 7.22 35.09 6.17
CA SER A 230 8.40 34.86 5.33
C SER A 230 9.21 36.14 5.32
N ASN A 231 10.44 36.12 5.84
CA ASN A 231 11.41 37.15 5.50
C ASN A 231 12.76 36.54 5.14
N SER A 232 13.17 36.92 3.95
CA SER A 232 14.33 36.58 3.17
C SER A 232 15.63 37.23 3.67
N SER A 233 16.71 36.47 3.56
CA SER A 233 18.09 36.85 3.18
C SER A 233 18.65 38.23 3.58
N SER A 234 19.75 38.20 4.33
CA SER A 234 20.87 39.13 4.11
C SER A 234 22.20 38.38 4.17
N THR A 235 22.89 38.40 3.04
CA THR A 235 24.27 37.99 2.78
C THR A 235 25.27 38.64 3.74
N ASN A 236 26.27 37.88 4.21
CA ASN A 236 27.52 38.48 4.66
C ASN A 236 28.71 37.66 4.17
N THR A 237 29.39 38.21 3.17
CA THR A 237 30.73 37.82 2.72
C THR A 237 31.74 38.28 3.76
N ASN A 238 32.67 37.42 4.19
CA ASN A 238 33.95 37.92 4.67
C ASN A 238 35.10 36.97 4.33
N THR A 239 36.11 37.60 3.74
CA THR A 239 37.32 37.07 3.12
C THR A 239 38.50 37.05 4.09
N ASN A 240 39.40 36.09 3.86
CA ASN A 240 40.86 36.12 4.08
C ASN A 240 41.45 36.25 5.49
N GLY A 241 42.47 35.44 5.77
CA GLY A 241 43.46 35.76 6.80
C GLY A 241 44.30 34.60 7.33
N THR A 242 45.12 33.99 6.47
CA THR A 242 46.23 33.12 6.87
C THR A 242 47.33 33.93 7.56
N THR A 243 47.67 33.62 8.83
CA THR A 243 49.01 33.88 9.40
C THR A 243 49.21 33.09 10.70
N THR A 244 50.12 32.12 10.69
CA THR A 244 51.03 31.80 11.81
C THR A 244 52.42 32.29 11.40
N PRO A 245 53.24 32.84 12.32
CA PRO A 245 54.22 31.97 13.01
C PRO A 245 54.71 32.40 14.43
N ILE A 246 55.19 31.38 15.17
CA ILE A 246 56.44 31.31 16.01
C ILE A 246 56.53 32.03 17.39
N ASN A 247 56.83 31.18 18.40
CA ASN A 247 57.63 31.30 19.66
C ASN A 247 57.73 32.63 20.45
N ASN A 248 57.59 32.53 21.78
CA ASN A 248 58.74 32.38 22.71
C ASN A 248 58.33 32.16 24.18
N ASN A 249 59.17 31.38 24.88
CA ASN A 249 59.29 31.09 26.32
C ASN A 249 58.28 30.16 27.00
#